data_AF-A0A3E0N282-F1
#
_entry.id   AF-A0A3E0N282-F1
#
_cell.length_a   1.000
_cell.length_b   1.000
_cell.length_c   1.000
_cell.angle_alpha   90.00
_cell.angle_beta   90.00
_cell.angle_gamma   90.00
#
_symmetry.space_group_name_H-M   'P 1'
#
loop_
_entity.id
_entity.type
_entity.pdbx_description
1 polymer ?
#
loop_
_entity_poly.entity_id
_entity_poly.type
_entity_poly.pdbx_seq_one_letter_code
_entity_poly.pdbx_strand_id
1 'polypeptide(L)'
;MTDSRLATEQGHRVWIVQVDNWQPRAWSETPPRATTVEVAIDGCVSAEDAALFVEGFNRRMLAERRDLWAVIVPVKTRYQGDLLPGQHCDDTSYYTTPDALT
;
A
#
# COMPACT_ATOMS: atom_id res chain seq x y z
N MET A 1 19.35 -2.85 -25.95
CA MET A 1 19.35 -4.31 -26.23
C MET A 1 20.48 -4.90 -25.41
N THR A 2 20.29 -5.74 -24.40
CA THR A 2 19.15 -6.58 -24.01
C THR A 2 19.35 -6.91 -22.53
N ASP A 3 18.29 -6.70 -21.74
CA ASP A 3 17.82 -7.62 -20.70
C ASP A 3 18.87 -8.26 -19.77
N SER A 4 19.01 -7.73 -18.54
CA SER A 4 19.50 -8.51 -17.39
C SER A 4 19.43 -7.70 -16.10
N ARG A 5 18.26 -7.73 -15.46
CA ARG A 5 18.10 -8.12 -14.04
C ARG A 5 16.64 -7.91 -13.68
N LEU A 6 15.86 -8.94 -13.99
CA LEU A 6 14.71 -9.32 -13.19
C LEU A 6 15.26 -9.64 -11.78
N ALA A 7 15.62 -8.62 -11.02
CA ALA A 7 15.69 -8.73 -9.58
C ALA A 7 14.23 -8.90 -9.16
N THR A 8 13.89 -10.15 -8.89
CA THR A 8 12.67 -10.51 -8.18
C THR A 8 12.76 -9.89 -6.80
N GLU A 9 12.55 -8.58 -6.70
CA GLU A 9 12.54 -7.86 -5.43
C GLU A 9 11.22 -8.22 -4.74
N GLN A 10 11.29 -9.30 -3.97
CA GLN A 10 10.33 -9.57 -2.90
C GLN A 10 10.38 -8.36 -1.97
N GLY A 11 9.46 -7.42 -2.16
CA GLY A 11 9.42 -6.15 -1.46
C GLY A 11 8.01 -5.61 -1.42
N HIS A 12 7.84 -4.45 -0.81
CA HIS A 12 6.56 -3.79 -0.67
C HIS A 12 6.57 -2.47 -1.44
N ARG A 13 5.45 -2.16 -2.09
CA ARG A 13 5.20 -0.81 -2.61
C ARG A 13 4.25 -0.09 -1.66
N VAL A 14 4.54 1.16 -1.40
CA VAL A 14 3.64 2.02 -0.63
C VAL A 14 2.87 2.90 -1.59
N TRP A 15 1.55 2.87 -1.49
CA TRP A 15 0.65 3.67 -2.31
C TRP A 15 -0.09 4.67 -1.45
N ILE A 16 -0.24 5.89 -1.97
CA ILE A 16 -1.20 6.87 -1.45
C ILE A 16 -2.53 6.62 -2.16
N VAL A 17 -3.58 6.54 -1.35
CA VAL A 17 -4.95 6.30 -1.80
C VAL A 17 -5.88 7.39 -1.26
N GLN A 18 -6.92 7.70 -2.03
CA GLN A 18 -8.02 8.54 -1.58
C GLN A 18 -9.13 7.66 -1.01
N VAL A 19 -9.70 8.05 0.12
CA VAL A 19 -10.73 7.30 0.84
C VAL A 19 -12.02 8.12 0.93
N ASP A 20 -13.10 7.59 0.35
CA ASP A 20 -14.40 8.26 0.32
C ASP A 20 -15.31 7.77 1.44
N ASN A 21 -15.91 8.69 2.18
CA ASN A 21 -16.91 8.40 3.23
C ASN A 21 -16.43 7.41 4.32
N TRP A 22 -15.12 7.37 4.57
CA TRP A 22 -14.52 6.56 5.62
C TRP A 22 -13.77 7.46 6.62
N GLN A 23 -13.93 7.16 7.92
CA GLN A 23 -13.27 7.89 9.00
C GLN A 23 -12.45 6.90 9.84
N PRO A 24 -11.13 6.79 9.61
CA PRO A 24 -10.29 5.90 10.38
C PRO A 24 -10.25 6.34 11.85
N ARG A 25 -10.19 5.37 12.78
CA ARG A 25 -9.99 5.67 14.22
C ARG A 25 -8.56 5.42 14.68
N ALA A 26 -7.81 4.63 13.92
CA ALA A 26 -6.40 4.37 14.14
C ALA A 26 -5.63 4.41 12.81
N TRP A 27 -4.34 4.71 12.90
CA TRP A 27 -3.44 4.81 11.74
C TRP A 27 -3.27 3.48 10.98
N SER A 28 -3.50 2.36 11.68
CA SER A 28 -3.34 1.00 11.18
C SER A 28 -4.60 0.41 10.58
N GLU A 29 -5.71 1.16 10.53
CA GLU A 29 -6.92 0.68 9.88
C GLU A 29 -6.76 0.69 8.36
N THR A 30 -7.35 -0.31 7.71
CA THR A 30 -7.39 -0.41 6.25
C THR A 30 -8.72 0.14 5.75
N PRO A 31 -8.72 1.06 4.77
CA PRO A 31 -9.96 1.55 4.17
C PRO A 31 -10.71 0.40 3.49
N PRO A 32 -12.05 0.30 3.66
CA PRO A 32 -12.85 -0.73 2.98
C PRO A 32 -12.91 -0.50 1.47
N ARG A 33 -12.73 0.74 1.03
CA ARG A 33 -12.63 1.16 -0.37
C ARG A 33 -11.67 2.32 -0.47
N ALA A 34 -10.78 2.26 -1.45
CA ALA A 34 -9.89 3.37 -1.75
C ALA A 34 -9.55 3.41 -3.24
N THR A 35 -9.25 4.61 -3.72
CA THR A 35 -8.79 4.85 -5.09
C THR A 35 -7.32 5.19 -5.06
N THR A 36 -6.53 4.48 -5.86
CA THR A 36 -5.08 4.72 -5.93
C THR A 36 -4.78 6.09 -6.56
N VAL A 37 -4.01 6.92 -5.85
CA VAL A 37 -3.59 8.26 -6.30
C VAL A 37 -2.20 8.19 -6.92
N GLU A 38 -1.20 7.82 -6.13
CA GLU A 38 0.20 7.77 -6.56
C GLU A 38 1.03 6.81 -5.70
N VAL A 39 2.20 6.43 -6.23
CA VAL A 39 3.19 5.67 -5.47
C VAL A 39 3.90 6.64 -4.51
N ALA A 40 3.98 6.27 -3.24
CA ALA A 40 4.58 7.11 -2.21
C ALA A 40 6.11 7.05 -2.21
N ILE A 41 6.68 5.90 -2.56
CA ILE A 41 8.12 5.64 -2.60
C ILE A 41 8.44 4.95 -3.93
N ASP A 42 9.33 5.55 -4.72
CA ASP A 42 9.78 4.97 -5.97
C ASP A 42 10.49 3.63 -5.72
N GLY A 43 9.95 2.56 -6.29
CA GLY A 43 10.50 1.20 -6.20
C GLY A 43 9.92 0.34 -5.07
N CYS A 44 10.59 -0.78 -4.80
CA CYS A 44 10.22 -1.68 -3.71
C CYS A 44 11.03 -1.35 -2.45
N VAL A 45 10.37 -1.36 -1.30
CA VAL A 45 10.99 -1.17 0.02
C VAL A 45 10.84 -2.41 0.90
N SER A 46 11.60 -2.47 1.98
CA SER A 46 11.44 -3.49 3.02
C SER A 46 10.06 -3.37 3.70
N ALA A 47 9.61 -4.44 4.35
CA ALA A 47 8.36 -4.41 5.13
C ALA A 47 8.45 -3.40 6.29
N GLU A 48 9.62 -3.30 6.92
CA GLU A 48 9.86 -2.39 8.05
C GLU A 48 9.82 -0.93 7.60
N ASP A 49 10.50 -0.58 6.52
CA ASP A 49 10.49 0.78 5.97
C ASP A 49 9.08 1.19 5.51
N ALA A 50 8.35 0.26 4.87
CA ALA A 50 6.97 0.49 4.49
C ALA A 50 6.07 0.73 5.71
N ALA A 51 6.23 -0.05 6.77
CA ALA A 51 5.45 0.09 8.00
C ALA A 51 5.73 1.44 8.69
N LEU A 52 7.00 1.83 8.81
CA LEU A 52 7.39 3.13 9.37
C LEU A 52 6.81 4.31 8.59
N PHE A 53 6.85 4.22 7.25
CA PHE A 53 6.25 5.24 6.39
C PHE A 53 4.74 5.34 6.62
N VAL A 54 4.04 4.20 6.56
CA VAL A 54 2.58 4.15 6.70
C VAL A 54 2.13 4.66 8.07
N GLU A 55 2.81 4.26 9.14
CA GLU A 55 2.53 4.75 10.49
C GLU A 55 2.67 6.29 10.56
N GLY A 56 3.78 6.84 10.07
CA GLY A 56 4.03 8.27 10.09
C GLY A 56 3.02 9.06 9.24
N PHE A 57 2.77 8.62 8.02
CA PHE A 57 1.86 9.28 7.09
C PHE A 57 0.41 9.22 7.60
N ASN A 58 -0.07 8.04 7.97
CA ASN A 58 -1.47 7.85 8.39
C ASN A 58 -1.76 8.55 9.73
N ARG A 59 -0.81 8.57 10.67
CA ARG A 59 -0.98 9.37 11.90
C ARG A 59 -1.16 10.84 11.61
N ARG A 60 -0.41 11.38 10.65
CA ARG A 60 -0.56 12.77 10.22
C ARG A 60 -1.90 13.02 9.55
N MET A 61 -2.32 12.16 8.62
CA MET A 61 -3.62 12.30 7.95
C MET A 61 -4.79 12.19 8.92
N LEU A 62 -4.68 11.30 9.92
CA LEU A 62 -5.65 11.17 11.01
C LEU A 62 -5.74 12.44 11.87
N ALA A 63 -4.59 13.01 12.27
CA ALA A 63 -4.54 14.24 13.05
C ALA A 63 -5.12 15.44 12.28
N GLU A 64 -4.87 15.51 10.97
CA GLU A 64 -5.35 16.57 10.08
C GLU A 64 -6.75 16.33 9.50
N ARG A 65 -7.35 15.15 9.76
CA ARG A 65 -8.64 14.71 9.20
C ARG A 65 -8.70 14.81 7.67
N ARG A 66 -7.65 14.34 7.00
CA ARG A 66 -7.56 14.27 5.53
C ARG A 66 -8.15 12.96 5.01
N ASP A 67 -8.59 13.00 3.75
CA ASP A 67 -9.14 11.88 2.98
C ASP A 67 -8.07 11.11 2.19
N LEU A 68 -6.81 11.23 2.59
CA LEU A 68 -5.69 10.49 2.02
C LEU A 68 -5.18 9.46 3.02
N TRP A 69 -4.75 8.30 2.52
CA TRP A 69 -4.22 7.21 3.32
C TRP A 69 -3.06 6.53 2.60
N ALA A 70 -2.13 5.96 3.34
CA ALA A 70 -1.06 5.13 2.80
C ALA A 70 -1.36 3.64 3.05
N VAL A 71 -1.12 2.81 2.04
CA VAL A 71 -1.30 1.35 2.09
C VAL A 71 -0.07 0.62 1.56
N ILE A 72 0.27 -0.51 2.18
CA ILE A 72 1.42 -1.35 1.82
C ILE A 72 0.96 -2.49 0.93
N VAL A 73 1.42 -2.56 -0.32
CA VAL A 73 1.10 -3.63 -1.27
C VAL A 73 2.32 -4.55 -1.45
N PRO A 74 2.25 -5.85 -1.08
CA PRO A 74 3.33 -6.79 -1.32
C PRO A 74 3.50 -7.08 -2.81
N VAL A 75 4.71 -6.92 -3.32
CA VAL A 75 5.06 -7.24 -4.70
C VAL A 75 5.38 -8.73 -4.76
N LYS A 76 4.38 -9.55 -5.09
CA LYS A 76 4.61 -10.97 -5.43
C LYS A 76 4.97 -11.06 -6.92
N THR A 77 6.11 -11.70 -7.18
CA THR A 77 6.70 -11.92 -8.50
C THR A 77 5.68 -12.21 -9.60
N ARG A 78 5.62 -11.30 -10.59
CA ARG A 78 4.85 -11.41 -11.84
C ARG A 78 3.35 -11.72 -11.64
N TYR A 79 2.56 -10.68 -11.38
CA TYR A 79 1.19 -10.63 -11.89
C TYR A 79 1.05 -9.44 -12.82
N GLN A 80 0.45 -9.67 -13.99
CA GLN A 80 0.04 -8.63 -14.91
C GLN A 80 -1.14 -7.89 -14.24
N GLY A 81 -0.84 -6.89 -13.39
CA GLY A 81 -1.85 -6.23 -12.56
C GLY A 81 -1.28 -5.33 -11.46
N ASP A 82 -0.17 -4.63 -11.73
CA ASP A 82 0.23 -3.51 -10.87
C ASP A 82 -0.92 -2.49 -10.87
N LEU A 83 -1.29 -2.00 -9.68
CA LEU A 83 -2.29 -0.94 -9.56
C LEU A 83 -1.84 0.27 -10.38
N LEU A 84 -2.71 0.74 -11.26
CA LEU A 84 -2.53 1.97 -11.99
C LEU A 84 -3.29 3.10 -11.28
N PRO A 85 -2.84 4.36 -11.41
CA PRO A 85 -3.62 5.50 -10.94
C PRO A 85 -5.07 5.41 -11.41
N GLY A 86 -6.02 5.55 -10.48
CA GLY A 86 -7.45 5.43 -10.75
C GLY A 86 -8.04 4.00 -10.73
N GLN A 87 -7.27 2.97 -10.39
CA GLN A 87 -7.82 1.63 -10.14
C GLN A 87 -8.36 1.48 -8.71
N HIS A 88 -9.43 0.68 -8.57
CA HIS A 88 -10.04 0.36 -7.29
C HIS A 88 -9.35 -0.84 -6.64
N CYS A 89 -9.07 -0.74 -5.34
CA CYS A 89 -8.68 -1.88 -4.51
C CYS A 89 -9.85 -2.29 -3.62
N ASP A 90 -10.37 -3.50 -3.82
CA ASP A 90 -11.29 -4.16 -2.89
C ASP A 90 -10.54 -5.15 -2.00
N ASP A 91 -10.92 -5.19 -0.72
CA ASP A 91 -10.26 -5.90 0.41
C ASP A 91 -10.11 -7.43 0.22
N THR A 92 -10.79 -8.04 -0.75
CA THR A 92 -10.85 -9.50 -0.89
C THR A 92 -9.71 -10.14 -1.70
N SER A 93 -8.83 -9.36 -2.34
CA SER A 93 -7.89 -9.94 -3.32
C SER A 93 -6.41 -9.87 -2.98
N TYR A 94 -5.98 -9.12 -1.94
CA TYR A 94 -4.55 -8.79 -1.81
C TYR A 94 -3.89 -8.98 -0.43
N TYR A 95 -4.60 -9.34 0.63
CA TYR A 95 -3.95 -9.53 1.94
C TYR A 95 -4.37 -10.82 2.64
N THR A 96 -3.50 -11.82 2.56
CA THR A 96 -3.34 -12.77 3.67
C THR A 96 -2.66 -12.00 4.79
N THR A 97 -3.37 -11.77 5.90
CA THR A 97 -2.80 -11.29 7.17
C THR A 97 -1.62 -12.18 7.58
N PRO A 98 -0.49 -11.62 8.06
CA PRO A 98 0.63 -12.42 8.56
C PRO A 98 0.40 -12.93 9.99
N ASP A 99 -0.81 -13.37 10.33
CA ASP A 99 -1.16 -13.97 11.63
C ASP A 99 -1.37 -15.48 11.51
N ALA A 100 -0.39 -16.16 10.91
CA ALA A 100 -0.38 -17.63 10.84
C ALA A 100 1.02 -18.22 11.03
N LEU A 101 1.85 -17.60 11.87
CA LEU A 101 3.08 -18.23 12.38
C LEU A 101 3.19 -18.04 13.90
N THR A 102 2.57 -19.02 14.59
CA THR A 102 2.74 -19.47 15.98
C THR A 102 2.15 -18.64 17.11
#